data_AF-A0A9P4V5F9-F1
#
_entry.id   AF-A0A9P4V5F9-F1
#
_cell.length_a   1.000
_cell.length_b   1.000
_cell.length_c   1.000
_cell.angle_alpha   90.00
_cell.angle_beta   90.00
_cell.angle_gamma   90.00
#
_symmetry.space_group_name_H-M   'P 1'
#
loop_
_entity.id
_entity.type
_entity.pdbx_description
1 polymer ?
#
loop_
_entity_poly.entity_id
_entity_poly.type
_entity_poly.pdbx_seq_one_letter_code
_entity_poly.pdbx_strand_id
1 'polypeptide(L)'
;MRTQLSLQAPRLAALRAAKAADPATFYDAAFTSSGGADIPDNVSLAPTDTTGGATFMTRYTNRTGTVNSSATRKTSKKKAREERKRARGKKGTVYEEEYLVNSIERLVERVNGMHGEVERLVEGLVRRGMRERARAVEGAVEGVLERCREVVAEMYAGQEEREKEKGEGEQMGMGVGGLEGEMLRPMGADATLWDSMQEVERKREPPVVKKFERLSLLG
;
A
#
# COMPACT_ATOMS: atom_id res chain seq x y z
N MET A 1 -8.59 13.65 -12.73
CA MET A 1 -8.24 13.62 -11.28
C MET A 1 -9.46 13.29 -10.42
N ARG A 2 -10.57 14.06 -10.50
CA ARG A 2 -11.81 13.78 -9.74
C ARG A 2 -12.31 12.34 -9.90
N THR A 3 -12.45 11.86 -11.14
CA THR A 3 -12.87 10.48 -11.47
C THR A 3 -11.93 9.42 -10.89
N GLN A 4 -10.63 9.72 -10.83
CA GLN A 4 -9.64 8.81 -10.27
C GLN A 4 -9.77 8.75 -8.74
N LEU A 5 -9.89 9.90 -8.07
CA LEU A 5 -10.11 9.96 -6.62
C LEU A 5 -11.42 9.27 -6.21
N SER A 6 -12.51 9.48 -6.96
CA SER A 6 -13.80 8.86 -6.69
C SER A 6 -13.80 7.34 -6.83
N LEU A 7 -12.89 6.78 -7.65
CA LEU A 7 -12.75 5.33 -7.80
C LEU A 7 -11.75 4.74 -6.80
N GLN A 8 -10.64 5.44 -6.54
CA GLN A 8 -9.55 4.93 -5.72
C GLN A 8 -9.87 4.99 -4.22
N ALA A 9 -10.47 6.07 -3.73
CA ALA A 9 -10.79 6.24 -2.30
C ALA A 9 -11.71 5.14 -1.74
N PRO A 10 -12.90 4.85 -2.34
CA PRO A 10 -13.77 3.80 -1.82
C PRO A 10 -13.14 2.41 -1.96
N ARG A 11 -12.33 2.18 -3.01
CA ARG A 11 -11.62 0.92 -3.20
C ARG A 11 -10.59 0.69 -2.09
N LEU A 12 -9.84 1.71 -1.73
CA LEU A 12 -8.87 1.66 -0.64
C LEU A 12 -9.57 1.39 0.70
N ALA A 13 -10.69 2.06 0.98
CA ALA A 13 -11.50 1.81 2.17
C ALA A 13 -12.00 0.35 2.24
N ALA A 14 -12.50 -0.18 1.12
CA ALA A 14 -12.94 -1.57 1.04
C ALA A 14 -11.80 -2.58 1.28
N LEU A 15 -10.59 -2.31 0.77
CA LEU A 15 -9.42 -3.17 1.02
C LEU A 15 -9.02 -3.15 2.50
N ARG A 16 -9.04 -1.98 3.14
CA ARG A 16 -8.73 -1.84 4.57
C ARG A 16 -9.77 -2.52 5.44
N ALA A 17 -11.06 -2.41 5.09
CA ALA A 17 -12.14 -3.11 5.79
C ALA A 17 -12.00 -4.63 5.65
N ALA A 18 -11.73 -5.14 4.45
CA ALA A 18 -11.50 -6.57 4.22
C ALA A 18 -10.28 -7.09 5.00
N LYS A 19 -9.19 -6.32 5.04
CA LYS A 19 -7.98 -6.63 5.81
C LYS A 19 -8.23 -6.60 7.32
N ALA A 20 -9.09 -5.71 7.81
CA ALA A 20 -9.46 -5.62 9.22
C ALA A 20 -10.40 -6.76 9.65
N ALA A 21 -11.31 -7.19 8.77
CA ALA A 21 -12.24 -8.28 9.04
C ALA A 21 -11.50 -9.62 9.19
N ASP A 22 -10.68 -9.99 8.21
CA ASP A 22 -9.96 -11.26 8.22
C ASP A 22 -8.54 -11.10 7.63
N PRO A 23 -7.54 -10.77 8.46
CA PRO A 23 -6.16 -10.57 7.98
C PRO A 23 -5.56 -11.82 7.32
N ALA A 24 -5.84 -13.01 7.89
CA ALA A 24 -5.26 -14.26 7.39
C ALA A 24 -5.74 -14.61 5.98
N THR A 25 -7.05 -14.51 5.73
CA THR A 25 -7.64 -14.82 4.42
C THR A 25 -7.29 -13.76 3.38
N PHE A 26 -7.16 -12.50 3.78
CA PHE A 26 -6.76 -11.40 2.90
C PHE A 26 -5.38 -11.66 2.25
N TYR A 27 -4.40 -12.08 3.05
CA TYR A 27 -3.07 -12.38 2.54
C TYR A 27 -2.99 -13.72 1.80
N ASP A 28 -3.79 -14.71 2.19
CA ASP A 28 -3.82 -16.03 1.54
C ASP A 28 -4.52 -15.99 0.17
N ALA A 29 -5.67 -15.31 0.06
CA ALA A 29 -6.36 -15.07 -1.21
C ALA A 29 -5.51 -14.25 -2.19
N ALA A 30 -4.66 -13.36 -1.67
CA ALA A 30 -3.74 -12.59 -2.48
C ALA A 30 -2.51 -13.41 -2.92
N PHE A 31 -2.13 -14.45 -2.17
CA PHE A 31 -1.08 -15.41 -2.52
C PHE A 31 -1.52 -16.36 -3.65
N THR A 32 -2.75 -16.83 -3.58
CA THR A 32 -3.34 -17.75 -4.58
C THR A 32 -3.69 -17.04 -5.90
N SER A 33 -4.18 -15.80 -5.85
CA SER A 33 -4.53 -15.01 -7.04
C SER A 33 -3.32 -14.40 -7.79
N SER A 34 -2.14 -14.34 -7.15
CA SER A 34 -0.88 -13.86 -7.77
C SER A 34 -0.16 -14.92 -8.62
N GLY A 35 -0.83 -16.01 -9.01
CA GLY A 35 -0.30 -16.99 -9.96
C GLY A 35 0.92 -17.74 -9.43
N GLY A 36 0.65 -18.84 -8.71
CA GLY A 36 1.62 -19.91 -8.51
C GLY A 36 2.37 -19.88 -7.18
N ALA A 37 1.63 -20.07 -6.09
CA ALA A 37 2.05 -21.04 -5.11
C ALA A 37 0.85 -21.96 -4.88
N ASP A 38 0.88 -23.16 -5.49
CA ASP A 38 0.23 -24.32 -4.86
C ASP A 38 0.95 -24.49 -3.51
N ILE A 39 0.51 -23.76 -2.50
CA ILE A 39 0.78 -24.14 -1.11
C ILE A 39 -0.06 -25.39 -0.94
N PRO A 40 0.54 -26.58 -0.77
CA PRO A 40 -0.26 -27.77 -0.56
C PRO A 40 -1.18 -27.53 0.64
N ASP A 41 -2.46 -27.87 0.53
CA ASP A 41 -3.47 -27.80 1.61
C ASP A 41 -3.05 -28.52 2.92
N ASN A 42 -1.91 -29.19 2.90
CA ASN A 42 -1.34 -29.97 4.00
C ASN A 42 -0.33 -29.18 4.86
N VAL A 43 -0.10 -27.88 4.61
CA VAL A 43 0.80 -27.05 5.44
C VAL A 43 -0.04 -26.25 6.42
N SER A 44 -0.42 -26.88 7.54
CA SER A 44 -1.03 -26.18 8.66
C SER A 44 0.05 -25.39 9.41
N LEU A 45 -0.06 -24.06 9.41
CA LEU A 45 0.74 -23.14 10.23
C LEU A 45 0.21 -23.10 11.68
N ALA A 46 -0.14 -24.26 12.24
CA ALA A 46 -0.41 -24.34 13.67
C ALA A 46 0.91 -24.09 14.43
N PRO A 47 0.93 -23.28 15.51
CA PRO A 47 2.12 -23.10 16.34
C PRO A 47 2.47 -24.46 16.92
N THR A 48 3.46 -25.12 16.32
CA THR A 48 3.88 -26.44 16.72
C THR A 48 5.03 -26.26 17.70
N ASP A 49 4.67 -26.02 18.95
CA ASP A 49 5.49 -26.33 20.11
C ASP A 49 5.71 -27.85 20.16
N THR A 50 6.59 -28.39 19.32
CA THR A 50 7.19 -29.70 19.58
C THR A 50 8.62 -29.75 19.07
N THR A 51 9.52 -29.64 20.03
CA THR A 51 10.88 -30.16 19.97
C THR A 51 10.84 -31.65 19.61
N GLY A 52 11.49 -32.06 18.52
CA GLY A 52 11.48 -33.45 18.08
C GLY A 52 12.46 -33.76 16.95
N GLY A 53 13.73 -33.93 17.33
CA GLY A 53 14.63 -34.97 16.81
C GLY A 53 14.76 -35.19 15.29
N ALA A 54 15.95 -34.86 14.79
CA ALA A 54 16.54 -35.35 13.55
C ALA A 54 16.20 -36.81 13.22
N THR A 55 15.70 -37.08 12.00
CA THR A 55 16.06 -38.25 11.16
C THR A 55 15.46 -38.10 9.77
N PHE A 56 16.14 -37.36 8.88
CA PHE A 56 15.88 -37.44 7.44
C PHE A 56 16.45 -38.75 6.88
N MET A 57 15.65 -39.81 6.94
CA MET A 57 15.95 -41.10 6.32
C MET A 57 15.54 -41.08 4.85
N THR A 58 16.47 -40.73 3.94
CA THR A 58 16.29 -40.92 2.50
C THR A 58 17.36 -41.87 1.98
N ARG A 59 17.07 -43.19 1.98
CA ARG A 59 17.96 -44.19 1.37
C ARG A 59 17.40 -44.96 0.17
N TYR A 60 16.12 -44.85 -0.19
CA TYR A 60 15.60 -45.57 -1.37
C TYR A 60 14.44 -44.85 -2.07
N THR A 61 14.68 -43.67 -2.63
CA THR A 61 13.89 -43.19 -3.77
C THR A 61 14.81 -42.37 -4.68
N ASN A 62 15.21 -42.92 -5.83
CA ASN A 62 15.82 -42.20 -6.95
C ASN A 62 14.79 -41.26 -7.63
N ARG A 63 14.07 -40.46 -6.83
CA ARG A 63 13.25 -39.37 -7.32
C ARG A 63 14.00 -38.10 -6.96
N THR A 64 14.68 -37.54 -7.95
CA THR A 64 15.27 -36.19 -7.92
C THR A 64 14.16 -35.13 -7.91
N GLY A 65 13.25 -35.24 -6.95
CA GLY A 65 12.23 -34.25 -6.66
C GLY A 65 12.89 -33.13 -5.88
N THR A 66 12.72 -31.90 -6.35
CA THR A 66 13.31 -30.67 -5.84
C THR A 66 12.82 -30.36 -4.42
N VAL A 67 13.38 -31.00 -3.38
CA VAL A 67 12.92 -30.87 -1.99
C VAL A 67 13.28 -29.52 -1.33
N ASN A 68 13.94 -28.60 -2.05
CA ASN A 68 14.34 -27.28 -1.53
C ASN A 68 13.79 -26.14 -2.41
N SER A 69 12.48 -25.98 -2.48
CA SER A 69 11.82 -24.86 -3.20
C SER A 69 12.19 -23.47 -2.64
N SER A 70 12.70 -23.38 -1.41
CA SER A 70 13.19 -22.14 -0.77
C SER A 70 14.42 -21.53 -1.45
N ALA A 71 15.24 -22.31 -2.16
CA ALA A 71 16.38 -21.77 -2.91
C ALA A 71 15.94 -20.99 -4.16
N THR A 72 14.78 -21.33 -4.73
CA THR A 72 14.34 -20.77 -6.02
C THR A 72 13.79 -19.34 -5.90
N ARG A 73 13.27 -18.93 -4.73
CA ARG A 73 12.75 -17.57 -4.48
C ARG A 73 13.84 -16.52 -4.23
N LYS A 74 15.07 -16.94 -3.94
CA LYS A 74 16.20 -16.07 -3.60
C LYS A 74 16.91 -15.42 -4.79
N THR A 75 16.52 -15.74 -6.02
CA THR A 75 17.20 -15.23 -7.23
C THR A 75 16.82 -13.77 -7.56
N SER A 76 17.79 -12.99 -8.05
CA SER A 76 17.58 -11.60 -8.49
C SER A 76 16.51 -11.48 -9.58
N LYS A 77 16.43 -12.45 -10.49
CA LYS A 77 15.43 -12.49 -11.56
C LYS A 77 14.01 -12.63 -11.02
N LYS A 78 13.80 -13.40 -9.95
CA LYS A 78 12.47 -13.49 -9.31
C LYS A 78 12.15 -12.24 -8.49
N LYS A 79 13.13 -11.67 -7.78
CA LYS A 79 12.98 -10.37 -7.11
C LYS A 79 12.50 -9.28 -8.07
N ALA A 80 13.17 -9.11 -9.22
CA ALA A 80 12.78 -8.12 -10.23
C ALA A 80 11.39 -8.37 -10.84
N ARG A 81 10.95 -9.63 -10.93
CA ARG A 81 9.57 -9.96 -11.36
C ARG A 81 8.55 -9.54 -10.31
N GLU A 82 8.85 -9.78 -9.05
CA GLU A 82 7.97 -9.43 -7.94
C GLU A 82 7.88 -7.91 -7.75
N GLU A 83 8.99 -7.18 -7.87
CA GLU A 83 9.01 -5.71 -7.91
C GLU A 83 8.15 -5.14 -9.04
N ARG A 84 8.16 -5.77 -10.23
CA ARG A 84 7.26 -5.37 -11.32
C ARG A 84 5.79 -5.63 -11.00
N LYS A 85 5.46 -6.67 -10.23
CA LYS A 85 4.08 -6.89 -9.76
C LYS A 85 3.68 -5.82 -8.75
N ARG A 86 4.56 -5.51 -7.80
CA ARG A 86 4.38 -4.41 -6.84
C ARG A 86 4.15 -3.07 -7.54
N ALA A 87 5.00 -2.73 -8.49
CA ALA A 87 4.87 -1.51 -9.29
C ALA A 87 3.58 -1.47 -10.13
N ARG A 88 3.12 -2.63 -10.63
CA ARG A 88 1.87 -2.73 -11.41
C ARG A 88 0.62 -2.57 -10.54
N GLY A 89 0.67 -2.98 -9.27
CA GLY A 89 -0.44 -2.82 -8.33
C GLY A 89 -1.75 -3.41 -8.85
N LYS A 90 -1.72 -4.61 -9.44
CA LYS A 90 -2.92 -5.22 -10.06
C LYS A 90 -4.02 -5.38 -9.00
N LYS A 91 -5.25 -5.02 -9.37
CA LYS A 91 -6.44 -5.24 -8.54
C LYS A 91 -6.52 -6.68 -8.03
N GLY A 92 -6.77 -6.86 -6.73
CA GLY A 92 -6.86 -8.14 -6.03
C GLY A 92 -5.52 -8.71 -5.55
N THR A 93 -4.40 -8.00 -5.78
CA THR A 93 -3.09 -8.41 -5.23
C THR A 93 -2.81 -7.73 -3.89
N VAL A 94 -1.89 -8.29 -3.09
CA VAL A 94 -1.42 -7.65 -1.83
C VAL A 94 -0.93 -6.22 -2.08
N TYR A 95 -0.31 -5.99 -3.24
CA TYR A 95 0.27 -4.71 -3.63
C TYR A 95 -0.75 -3.64 -4.02
N GLU A 96 -2.03 -3.98 -4.14
CA GLU A 96 -3.07 -3.02 -4.55
C GLU A 96 -3.20 -1.86 -3.55
N GLU A 97 -3.19 -2.15 -2.25
CA GLU A 97 -3.32 -1.13 -1.19
C GLU A 97 -2.20 -0.10 -1.30
N GLU A 98 -0.94 -0.56 -1.28
CA GLU A 98 0.23 0.30 -1.39
C GLU A 98 0.21 1.13 -2.69
N TYR A 99 -0.19 0.51 -3.80
CA TYR A 99 -0.30 1.22 -5.08
C TYR A 99 -1.36 2.34 -5.04
N LEU A 100 -2.53 2.09 -4.45
CA LEU A 100 -3.59 3.08 -4.35
C LEU A 100 -3.17 4.26 -3.47
N VAL A 101 -2.52 4.01 -2.34
CA VAL A 101 -1.99 5.07 -1.46
C VAL A 101 -0.96 5.92 -2.22
N ASN A 102 0.05 5.29 -2.83
CA ASN A 102 1.07 5.98 -3.63
C ASN A 102 0.47 6.72 -4.85
N SER A 103 -0.62 6.20 -5.42
CA SER A 103 -1.33 6.86 -6.51
C SER A 103 -1.97 8.17 -6.02
N ILE A 104 -2.64 8.15 -4.86
CA ILE A 104 -3.29 9.33 -4.29
C ILE A 104 -2.27 10.39 -3.88
N GLU A 105 -1.15 10.00 -3.25
CA GLU A 105 -0.03 10.91 -2.93
C GLU A 105 0.49 11.63 -4.19
N ARG A 106 0.73 10.89 -5.28
CA ARG A 106 1.14 11.49 -6.57
C ARG A 106 0.08 12.41 -7.18
N LEU A 107 -1.22 12.18 -6.91
CA LEU A 107 -2.26 13.11 -7.33
C LEU A 107 -2.18 14.40 -6.52
N VAL A 108 -1.92 14.34 -5.21
CA VAL A 108 -1.75 15.52 -4.37
C VAL A 108 -0.52 16.34 -4.81
N GLU A 109 0.61 15.69 -5.04
CA GLU A 109 1.82 16.33 -5.57
C GLU A 109 1.57 17.04 -6.90
N ARG A 110 0.85 16.37 -7.81
CA ARG A 110 0.50 16.94 -9.12
C ARG A 110 -0.35 18.21 -8.97
N VAL A 111 -1.38 18.18 -8.13
CA VAL A 111 -2.23 19.37 -7.92
C VAL A 111 -1.41 20.51 -7.33
N ASN A 112 -0.57 20.22 -6.33
CA ASN A 112 0.32 21.21 -5.72
C ASN A 112 1.29 21.83 -6.74
N GLY A 113 1.70 21.08 -7.77
CA GLY A 113 2.55 21.58 -8.86
C GLY A 113 1.82 22.39 -9.93
N MET A 114 0.51 22.22 -10.08
CA MET A 114 -0.30 22.88 -11.12
C MET A 114 -0.70 24.32 -10.78
N HIS A 115 -0.50 24.79 -9.54
CA HIS A 115 -1.00 26.10 -9.09
C HIS A 115 -0.56 27.25 -9.99
N GLY A 116 0.75 27.34 -10.30
CA GLY A 116 1.27 28.41 -11.15
C GLY A 116 0.82 28.34 -12.61
N GLU A 117 0.50 27.16 -13.13
CA GLU A 117 -0.07 27.00 -14.48
C GLU A 117 -1.53 27.48 -14.52
N VAL A 118 -2.30 27.14 -13.48
CA VAL A 118 -3.70 27.57 -13.32
C VAL A 118 -3.77 29.09 -13.19
N GLU A 119 -2.91 29.70 -12.37
CA GLU A 119 -2.86 31.17 -12.20
C GLU A 119 -2.65 31.89 -13.54
N ARG A 120 -1.65 31.46 -14.33
CA ARG A 120 -1.37 32.03 -15.67
C ARG A 120 -2.54 31.83 -16.63
N LEU A 121 -3.20 30.68 -16.58
CA LEU A 121 -4.37 30.40 -17.41
C LEU A 121 -5.54 31.32 -17.06
N VAL A 122 -5.85 31.46 -15.77
CA VAL A 122 -6.93 32.33 -15.28
C VAL A 122 -6.65 33.78 -15.64
N GLU A 123 -5.42 34.26 -15.43
CA GLU A 123 -4.99 35.59 -15.84
C GLU A 123 -5.19 35.81 -17.35
N GLY A 124 -4.77 34.86 -18.18
CA GLY A 124 -4.94 34.91 -19.63
C GLY A 124 -6.42 34.97 -20.05
N LEU A 125 -7.29 34.19 -19.40
CA LEU A 125 -8.73 34.21 -19.65
C LEU A 125 -9.37 35.55 -19.27
N VAL A 126 -8.99 36.11 -18.12
CA VAL A 126 -9.48 37.43 -17.67
C VAL A 126 -9.06 38.52 -18.64
N ARG A 127 -7.79 38.54 -19.07
CA ARG A 127 -7.25 39.52 -20.03
C ARG A 127 -7.97 39.48 -21.38
N ARG A 128 -8.57 38.35 -21.76
CA ARG A 128 -9.34 38.17 -23.01
C ARG A 128 -10.85 38.37 -22.83
N GLY A 129 -11.29 38.85 -21.66
CA GLY A 129 -12.71 39.08 -21.36
C GLY A 129 -13.50 37.80 -21.04
N MET A 130 -12.84 36.65 -20.90
CA MET A 130 -13.48 35.33 -20.72
C MET A 130 -13.68 35.01 -19.23
N ARG A 131 -14.32 35.93 -18.49
CA ARG A 131 -14.46 35.87 -17.03
C ARG A 131 -15.20 34.63 -16.53
N GLU A 132 -16.26 34.20 -17.21
CA GLU A 132 -17.01 33.00 -16.81
C GLU A 132 -16.16 31.72 -16.89
N ARG A 133 -15.33 31.60 -17.93
CA ARG A 133 -14.43 30.46 -18.07
C ARG A 133 -13.32 30.49 -17.03
N ALA A 134 -12.82 31.68 -16.71
CA ALA A 134 -11.84 31.88 -15.64
C ALA A 134 -12.41 31.40 -14.28
N ARG A 135 -13.64 31.81 -13.93
CA ARG A 135 -14.33 31.33 -12.72
C ARG A 135 -14.58 29.82 -12.74
N ALA A 136 -14.96 29.26 -13.88
CA ALA A 136 -15.16 27.82 -14.02
C ALA A 136 -13.88 27.01 -13.77
N VAL A 137 -12.72 27.52 -14.23
CA VAL A 137 -11.42 26.91 -13.97
C VAL A 137 -11.06 26.98 -12.49
N GLU A 138 -11.19 28.15 -11.86
CA GLU A 138 -10.93 28.30 -10.42
C GLU A 138 -11.80 27.35 -9.58
N GLY A 139 -13.11 27.34 -9.82
CA GLY A 139 -14.03 26.46 -9.10
C GLY A 139 -13.77 24.97 -9.35
N ALA A 140 -13.32 24.60 -10.56
CA ALA A 140 -12.95 23.22 -10.85
C ALA A 140 -11.69 22.77 -10.10
N VAL A 141 -10.70 23.65 -9.96
CA VAL A 141 -9.46 23.39 -9.21
C VAL A 141 -9.74 23.33 -7.72
N GLU A 142 -10.53 24.27 -7.20
CA GLU A 142 -10.98 24.27 -5.81
C GLU A 142 -11.72 22.98 -5.44
N GLY A 143 -12.66 22.54 -6.28
CA GLY A 143 -13.37 21.28 -6.04
C GLY A 143 -12.47 20.03 -6.11
N VAL A 144 -11.34 20.08 -6.84
CA VAL A 144 -10.33 19.01 -6.80
C VAL A 144 -9.55 19.07 -5.49
N LEU A 145 -9.16 20.26 -5.04
CA LEU A 145 -8.42 20.47 -3.79
C LEU A 145 -9.22 20.05 -2.57
N GLU A 146 -10.50 20.43 -2.48
CA GLU A 146 -11.41 19.94 -1.44
C GLU A 146 -11.47 18.42 -1.44
N ARG A 147 -11.70 17.81 -2.61
CA ARG A 147 -11.78 16.35 -2.68
C ARG A 147 -10.48 15.67 -2.29
N CYS A 148 -9.33 16.24 -2.63
CA CYS A 148 -8.04 15.74 -2.16
C CYS A 148 -7.92 15.83 -0.64
N ARG A 149 -8.34 16.94 -0.01
CA ARG A 149 -8.31 17.10 1.45
C ARG A 149 -9.19 16.09 2.17
N GLU A 150 -10.41 15.88 1.67
CA GLU A 150 -11.34 14.87 2.21
C GLU A 150 -10.72 13.47 2.15
N VAL A 151 -10.23 13.07 0.97
CA VAL A 151 -9.66 11.73 0.77
C VAL A 151 -8.39 11.53 1.61
N VAL A 152 -7.53 12.55 1.72
CA VAL A 152 -6.35 12.49 2.58
C VAL A 152 -6.77 12.39 4.05
N ALA A 153 -7.75 13.16 4.51
CA ALA A 153 -8.25 13.04 5.88
C ALA A 153 -8.79 11.63 6.18
N GLU A 154 -9.63 11.08 5.30
CA GLU A 154 -10.16 9.70 5.42
C GLU A 154 -9.06 8.64 5.41
N MET A 155 -8.04 8.81 4.56
CA MET A 155 -6.94 7.87 4.43
C MET A 155 -6.04 7.81 5.67
N TYR A 156 -5.91 8.91 6.40
CA TYR A 156 -4.97 9.04 7.51
C TYR A 156 -5.66 9.02 8.89
N ALA A 157 -6.98 9.25 8.98
CA ALA A 157 -7.73 9.25 10.25
C ALA A 157 -7.56 7.95 11.07
N GLY A 158 -7.53 6.78 10.43
CA GLY A 158 -7.35 5.49 11.11
C GLY A 158 -5.92 5.16 11.54
N GLN A 159 -4.92 5.99 11.21
CA GLN A 159 -3.55 5.79 11.70
C GLN A 159 -3.42 6.22 13.17
N GLU A 160 -4.15 7.25 13.60
CA GLU A 160 -4.14 7.76 14.99
C GLU A 160 -4.82 6.78 15.97
N GLU A 161 -5.88 6.07 15.54
CA GLU A 161 -6.57 5.09 16.40
C GLU A 161 -5.73 3.83 16.62
N ARG A 162 -5.02 3.34 15.60
CA ARG A 162 -4.10 2.20 15.70
C ARG A 162 -2.93 2.46 16.66
N GLU A 163 -2.58 3.72 16.91
CA GLU A 163 -1.54 4.06 17.89
C GLU A 163 -2.00 3.82 19.33
N LYS A 164 -3.28 4.04 19.62
CA LYS A 164 -3.84 3.81 20.97
C LYS A 164 -3.87 2.32 21.30
N GLU A 165 -4.27 1.49 20.35
CA GLU A 165 -4.28 0.02 20.54
C GLU A 165 -2.87 -0.58 20.64
N LYS A 166 -1.88 -0.09 19.88
CA LYS A 166 -0.49 -0.55 19.98
C LYS A 166 0.19 -0.13 21.28
N GLY A 167 -0.15 1.04 21.84
CA GLY A 167 0.37 1.51 23.13
C GLY A 167 -0.11 0.70 24.33
N GLU A 168 -1.28 0.06 24.24
CA GLU A 168 -1.82 -0.81 25.31
C GLU A 168 -1.35 -2.27 25.17
N GLY A 169 -1.14 -2.76 23.93
CA GLY A 169 -0.68 -4.14 23.65
C GLY A 169 0.80 -4.42 23.96
N GLU A 170 1.67 -3.40 23.99
CA GLU A 170 3.09 -3.57 24.37
C GLU A 170 3.28 -3.87 25.86
N GLN A 171 2.26 -3.66 26.70
CA GLN A 171 2.32 -3.88 28.15
C GLN A 171 1.70 -5.22 28.59
N MET A 172 1.58 -6.22 27.71
CA MET A 172 1.19 -7.59 28.09
C MET A 172 1.99 -8.69 27.37
N GLY A 173 3.18 -8.36 26.87
CA GLY A 173 4.06 -9.30 26.15
C GLY A 173 5.50 -9.36 26.65
N MET A 174 5.81 -8.84 27.84
CA MET A 174 7.16 -8.97 28.43
C MET A 174 7.23 -10.28 29.23
N GLY A 175 7.48 -11.39 28.52
CA GLY A 175 7.34 -12.70 29.14
C GLY A 175 8.09 -13.87 28.52
N VAL A 176 9.05 -13.70 27.62
CA VAL A 176 10.09 -14.73 27.35
C VAL A 176 11.38 -14.05 26.85
N GLY A 177 12.43 -14.16 27.67
CA GLY A 177 13.83 -14.28 27.26
C GLY A 177 14.41 -13.29 26.24
N GLY A 178 15.25 -12.37 26.72
CA GLY A 178 16.08 -11.49 25.89
C GLY A 178 16.87 -12.22 24.80
N LEU A 179 16.51 -11.91 23.57
CA LEU A 179 17.34 -11.93 22.37
C LEU A 179 16.83 -10.74 21.56
N GLU A 180 17.68 -9.73 21.34
CA GLU A 180 17.49 -8.73 20.29
C GLU A 180 17.51 -9.46 18.94
N GLY A 181 16.38 -10.10 18.61
CA GLY A 181 16.20 -10.79 17.36
C GLY A 181 15.90 -9.75 16.29
N GLU A 182 16.91 -9.34 15.54
CA GLU A 182 16.70 -8.83 14.19
C GLU A 182 15.73 -9.81 13.50
N MET A 183 14.47 -9.38 13.26
CA MET A 183 13.54 -10.18 12.48
C MET A 183 14.24 -10.49 11.16
N LEU A 184 14.55 -11.78 10.94
CA LEU A 184 15.38 -12.21 9.83
C LEU A 184 14.71 -11.79 8.52
N ARG A 185 15.15 -10.67 7.93
CA ARG A 185 14.56 -10.11 6.72
C ARG A 185 14.64 -11.15 5.61
N PRO A 186 13.50 -11.54 4.99
CA PRO A 186 13.52 -12.49 3.90
C PRO A 186 14.37 -12.00 2.73
N MET A 187 14.98 -12.92 1.98
CA MET A 187 15.80 -12.59 0.81
C MET A 187 15.05 -12.83 -0.52
N GLY A 188 15.45 -12.10 -1.56
CA GLY A 188 14.95 -12.32 -2.93
C GLY A 188 13.53 -11.82 -3.14
N ALA A 189 12.65 -12.66 -3.69
CA ALA A 189 11.26 -12.29 -3.97
C ALA A 189 10.45 -12.04 -2.70
N ASP A 190 10.62 -12.86 -1.65
CA ASP A 190 9.89 -12.71 -0.39
C ASP A 190 10.26 -11.38 0.32
N ALA A 191 11.47 -10.85 0.05
CA ALA A 191 11.88 -9.52 0.54
C ALA A 191 10.96 -8.41 0.05
N THR A 192 10.47 -8.50 -1.19
CA THR A 192 9.67 -7.43 -1.82
C THR A 192 8.25 -7.36 -1.25
N LEU A 193 7.70 -8.53 -0.87
CA LEU A 193 6.43 -8.63 -0.15
C LEU A 193 6.58 -8.11 1.27
N TRP A 194 7.65 -8.54 1.96
CA TRP A 194 7.98 -8.04 3.30
C TRP A 194 8.14 -6.52 3.31
N ASP A 195 8.87 -5.96 2.34
CA ASP A 195 9.03 -4.51 2.17
C ASP A 195 7.69 -3.80 1.86
N SER A 196 6.71 -4.47 1.23
CA SER A 196 5.39 -3.90 0.94
C SER A 196 4.51 -3.90 2.19
N MET A 197 4.52 -4.98 2.96
CA MET A 197 3.81 -5.09 4.23
C MET A 197 4.30 -4.04 5.22
N GLN A 198 5.62 -3.92 5.37
CA GLN A 198 6.23 -2.89 6.22
C GLN A 198 5.87 -1.48 5.74
N GLU A 199 5.84 -1.23 4.42
CA GLU A 199 5.51 0.07 3.87
C GLU A 199 4.04 0.47 4.07
N VAL A 200 3.12 -0.50 4.12
CA VAL A 200 1.71 -0.29 4.45
C VAL A 200 1.50 -0.09 5.95
N GLU A 201 2.32 -0.74 6.79
CA GLU A 201 2.27 -0.60 8.24
C GLU A 201 3.01 0.64 8.75
N ARG A 202 3.94 1.17 7.94
CA ARG A 202 4.70 2.38 8.25
C ARG A 202 3.76 3.56 8.40
N LYS A 203 4.00 4.34 9.46
CA LYS A 203 3.37 5.65 9.65
C LYS A 203 3.84 6.56 8.53
N ARG A 204 2.89 7.07 7.75
CA ARG A 204 3.17 8.03 6.67
C ARG A 204 2.71 9.38 7.16
N GLU A 205 3.49 10.42 6.88
CA GLU A 205 3.02 11.78 7.14
C GLU A 205 1.98 12.14 6.08
N PRO A 206 0.82 12.68 6.48
CA PRO A 206 -0.22 13.04 5.53
C PRO A 206 0.29 14.13 4.56
N PRO A 207 0.17 13.95 3.24
CA PRO A 207 0.64 14.93 2.29
C PRO A 207 -0.16 16.23 2.41
N VAL A 208 0.54 17.36 2.53
CA VAL A 208 -0.11 18.67 2.67
C VAL A 208 -0.70 19.11 1.34
N VAL A 209 -2.02 19.29 1.31
CA VAL A 209 -2.73 19.89 0.17
C VAL A 209 -2.64 21.41 0.30
N LYS A 210 -1.85 22.05 -0.56
CA LYS A 210 -1.66 23.50 -0.54
C LYS A 210 -2.99 24.22 -0.79
N LYS A 211 -3.16 25.40 -0.19
CA LYS A 211 -4.28 26.28 -0.53
C LYS A 211 -4.02 26.90 -1.90
N PHE A 212 -5.08 27.05 -2.69
CA PHE A 212 -5.06 27.82 -3.92
C PHE A 212 -5.66 29.19 -3.61
N GLU A 213 -4.87 30.24 -3.79
CA GLU A 213 -5.32 31.61 -3.59
C GLU A 213 -6.10 32.03 -4.84
N ARG A 214 -7.38 32.39 -4.67
CA ARG A 214 -8.17 32.93 -5.78
C ARG A 214 -7.56 34.24 -6.25
N LEU A 215 -7.54 34.45 -7.56
CA LEU A 215 -7.04 35.69 -8.10
C LEU A 215 -8.03 36.81 -7.78
N SER A 216 -7.56 37.85 -7.07
CA SER A 216 -8.34 39.06 -6.73
C SER A 216 -8.96 39.75 -7.95
N LEU A 217 -8.49 39.43 -9.16
CA LEU A 217 -9.00 39.90 -10.44
C LEU A 217 -10.44 39.46 -10.74
N LEU A 218 -10.95 38.42 -10.07
CA LEU A 218 -12.28 37.85 -10.32
C LEU A 218 -13.37 38.27 -9.32
N GLY A 219 -12.98 39.01 -8.28
CA GLY A 219 -13.86 39.50 -7.20
C GLY A 219 -13.99 38.49 -6.08
#